data_AF-R4UB18-F1
#
_entry.id   AF-R4UB18-F1
#
_cell.length_a   1.000
_cell.length_b   1.000
_cell.length_c   1.000
_cell.angle_alpha   90.00
_cell.angle_beta   90.00
_cell.angle_gamma   90.00
#
_symmetry.space_group_name_H-M   'P 1'
#
loop_
_entity.id
_entity.type
_entity.pdbx_description
1 polymer ?
#
loop_
_entity_poly.entity_id
_entity_poly.type
_entity_poly.pdbx_seq_one_letter_code
_entity_poly.pdbx_strand_id
1 'polypeptide(L)'
;MIEKNSNCGVTFKLIFEIAIIALLSSFTFVLNLVFRFLPGFNFLPFMVIITTIVFRYNIALGIINISSMLQFLLAEAMIEMVFIMLLFNLYGILIFILRKYLIRWWWILIILMPVLILGMRLTNYLVWLLIYNVSTANVLFLKNTLKDDILFTLYLILPFTLYPLFWRVLMLYQNKWPFIFNKFFLTVKRVNLYQRKQNNKNILKQKGVPYEE
;
A
#
# COMPACT_ATOMS: atom_id res chain seq x y z
N MET A 1 -45.16 -8.85 8.22
CA MET A 1 -43.77 -9.35 8.11
C MET A 1 -43.06 -8.51 7.07
N ILE A 2 -42.14 -7.64 7.48
CA ILE A 2 -41.32 -6.89 6.53
C ILE A 2 -40.08 -7.74 6.29
N GLU A 3 -40.01 -8.40 5.13
CA GLU A 3 -38.76 -8.99 4.66
C GLU A 3 -37.73 -7.88 4.56
N LYS A 4 -36.79 -7.90 5.51
CA LYS A 4 -35.67 -6.98 5.55
C LYS A 4 -34.78 -7.35 4.37
N ASN A 5 -34.91 -6.61 3.27
CA ASN A 5 -34.16 -6.73 2.02
C ASN A 5 -32.64 -6.82 2.27
N SER A 6 -32.15 -8.04 2.52
CA SER A 6 -30.74 -8.35 2.78
C SER A 6 -29.87 -8.06 1.56
N ASN A 7 -30.46 -8.10 0.36
CA ASN A 7 -29.78 -7.79 -0.90
C ASN A 7 -29.31 -6.33 -1.00
N CYS A 8 -30.03 -5.36 -0.43
CA CYS A 8 -29.65 -3.95 -0.52
C CYS A 8 -28.30 -3.66 0.18
N GLY A 9 -28.05 -4.31 1.32
CA GLY A 9 -26.79 -4.17 2.05
C GLY A 9 -25.60 -4.84 1.36
N VAL A 10 -25.83 -5.96 0.65
CA VAL A 10 -24.78 -6.67 -0.10
C VAL A 10 -24.38 -5.88 -1.35
N THR A 11 -25.35 -5.38 -2.10
CA THR A 11 -25.10 -4.60 -3.32
C THR A 11 -24.41 -3.27 -3.01
N PHE A 12 -24.85 -2.57 -1.96
CA PHE A 12 -24.19 -1.32 -1.53
C PHE A 12 -22.72 -1.52 -1.19
N LYS A 13 -22.39 -2.59 -0.45
CA LYS A 13 -21.02 -2.90 -0.06
C LYS A 13 -20.12 -3.12 -1.28
N LEU A 14 -20.59 -3.89 -2.26
CA LEU A 14 -19.83 -4.15 -3.49
C LEU A 14 -19.60 -2.88 -4.30
N ILE A 15 -20.65 -2.06 -4.50
CA ILE A 15 -20.54 -0.77 -5.20
C ILE A 15 -19.51 0.13 -4.50
N PHE A 16 -19.54 0.18 -3.18
CA PHE A 16 -18.60 0.99 -2.40
C PHE A 16 -17.15 0.47 -2.49
N GLU A 17 -16.95 -0.84 -2.50
CA GLU A 17 -15.63 -1.45 -2.72
C GLU A 17 -15.07 -1.08 -4.11
N ILE A 18 -15.88 -1.19 -5.17
CA ILE A 18 -15.50 -0.76 -6.52
C ILE A 18 -15.16 0.74 -6.56
N ALA A 19 -15.98 1.58 -5.92
CA ALA A 19 -15.74 3.02 -5.89
C ALA A 19 -14.40 3.37 -5.23
N ILE A 20 -14.04 2.71 -4.12
CA ILE A 20 -12.74 2.88 -3.46
C ILE A 20 -11.60 2.42 -4.36
N ILE A 21 -11.75 1.27 -5.01
CA ILE A 21 -10.73 0.75 -5.92
C ILE A 21 -10.47 1.75 -7.04
N ALA A 22 -11.54 2.25 -7.68
CA ALA A 22 -11.44 3.24 -8.74
C ALA A 22 -10.79 4.55 -8.25
N LEU A 23 -11.23 5.08 -7.11
CA LEU A 23 -10.74 6.33 -6.54
C LEU A 23 -9.26 6.25 -6.15
N LEU A 24 -8.83 5.18 -5.48
CA LEU A 24 -7.43 5.05 -5.07
C LEU A 24 -6.52 4.72 -6.25
N SER A 25 -7.01 3.98 -7.25
CA SER A 25 -6.23 3.70 -8.46
C SER A 25 -6.06 4.95 -9.32
N SER A 26 -7.11 5.75 -9.51
CA SER A 26 -7.01 7.03 -10.23
C SER A 26 -6.13 8.02 -9.49
N PHE A 27 -6.25 8.10 -8.16
CA PHE A 27 -5.37 8.93 -7.34
C PHE A 27 -3.89 8.52 -7.49
N THR A 28 -3.60 7.22 -7.46
CA THR A 28 -2.24 6.69 -7.69
C THR A 28 -1.72 7.07 -9.07
N PHE A 29 -2.55 6.94 -10.10
CA PHE A 29 -2.21 7.31 -11.47
C PHE A 29 -1.93 8.81 -11.62
N VAL A 30 -2.75 9.67 -11.02
CA VAL A 30 -2.54 11.13 -11.02
C VAL A 30 -1.25 11.49 -10.29
N LEU A 31 -0.94 10.86 -9.15
CA LEU A 31 0.34 11.09 -8.47
C LEU A 31 1.53 10.69 -9.35
N ASN A 32 1.43 9.58 -10.08
CA ASN A 32 2.46 9.20 -11.04
C ASN A 32 2.63 10.21 -12.17
N LEU A 33 1.53 10.77 -12.68
CA LEU A 33 1.59 11.84 -13.67
C LEU A 33 2.26 13.10 -13.11
N VAL A 34 1.91 13.50 -11.89
CA VAL A 34 2.52 14.66 -11.22
C VAL A 34 4.02 14.43 -11.09
N PHE A 35 4.46 13.30 -10.54
CA PHE A 35 5.89 13.02 -10.34
C PHE A 35 6.65 12.53 -11.58
N ARG A 36 6.06 12.61 -12.78
CA ARG A 36 6.69 12.13 -14.02
C ARG A 36 7.99 12.87 -14.36
N PHE A 37 8.17 14.09 -13.85
CA PHE A 37 9.40 14.86 -14.01
C PHE A 37 10.60 14.26 -13.24
N LEU A 38 10.35 13.38 -12.26
CA LEU A 38 11.41 12.61 -11.59
C LEU A 38 11.64 11.31 -12.39
N PRO A 39 12.75 11.19 -13.13
CA PRO A 39 12.94 10.08 -14.06
C PRO A 39 12.90 8.73 -13.35
N GLY A 40 11.93 7.90 -13.70
CA GLY A 40 11.74 6.54 -13.15
C GLY A 40 11.12 6.47 -11.77
N PHE A 41 10.74 7.58 -11.16
CA PHE A 41 10.01 7.56 -9.89
C PHE A 41 8.57 7.10 -10.12
N ASN A 42 8.07 6.23 -9.24
CA ASN A 42 6.75 5.64 -9.34
C ASN A 42 6.13 5.55 -7.94
N PHE A 43 4.94 6.12 -7.79
CA PHE A 43 4.21 6.14 -6.52
C PHE A 43 3.44 4.84 -6.26
N LEU A 44 3.24 4.00 -7.29
CA LEU A 44 2.50 2.75 -7.19
C LEU A 44 3.04 1.79 -6.13
N PRO A 45 4.35 1.48 -6.05
CA PRO A 45 4.93 0.69 -4.96
C PRO A 45 4.43 1.04 -3.56
N PHE A 46 4.34 2.34 -3.26
CA PHE A 46 3.89 2.83 -1.97
C PHE A 46 2.40 2.60 -1.77
N MET A 47 1.61 2.86 -2.81
CA MET A 47 0.17 2.59 -2.80
C MET A 47 -0.13 1.09 -2.66
N VAL A 48 0.65 0.20 -3.29
CA VAL A 48 0.54 -1.25 -3.12
C VAL A 48 0.76 -1.64 -1.66
N ILE A 49 1.82 -1.15 -1.02
CA ILE A 49 2.12 -1.43 0.39
C ILE A 49 0.98 -0.97 1.30
N ILE A 50 0.61 0.31 1.21
CA ILE A 50 -0.38 0.89 2.13
C ILE A 50 -1.73 0.22 1.96
N THR A 51 -2.17 0.04 0.72
CA THR A 51 -3.51 -0.50 0.46
C THR A 51 -3.60 -1.96 0.92
N THR A 52 -2.54 -2.75 0.74
CA THR A 52 -2.47 -4.14 1.22
C THR A 52 -2.46 -4.25 2.74
N ILE A 53 -1.76 -3.34 3.43
CA ILE A 53 -1.69 -3.31 4.89
C ILE A 53 -3.04 -2.95 5.50
N VAL A 54 -3.78 -2.02 4.89
CA VAL A 54 -4.97 -1.39 5.49
C VAL A 54 -6.29 -2.01 5.03
N PHE A 55 -6.45 -2.30 3.74
CA PHE A 55 -7.72 -2.76 3.19
C PHE A 55 -7.86 -4.28 3.22
N ARG A 56 -9.07 -4.75 2.92
CA ARG A 56 -9.35 -6.17 2.66
C ARG A 56 -8.66 -6.63 1.38
N TYR A 57 -8.44 -7.94 1.29
CA TYR A 57 -7.75 -8.58 0.17
C TYR A 57 -8.33 -8.19 -1.20
N ASN A 58 -9.65 -8.30 -1.36
CA ASN A 58 -10.32 -7.98 -2.63
C ASN A 58 -10.07 -6.52 -3.08
N ILE A 59 -10.12 -5.58 -2.14
CA ILE A 59 -9.91 -4.15 -2.41
C ILE A 59 -8.44 -3.90 -2.74
N ALA A 60 -7.51 -4.45 -1.95
CA ALA A 60 -6.07 -4.28 -2.18
C ALA A 60 -5.63 -4.84 -3.53
N LEU A 61 -6.04 -6.08 -3.87
CA LEU A 61 -5.75 -6.65 -5.18
C LEU A 61 -6.41 -5.89 -6.32
N GLY A 62 -7.66 -5.43 -6.13
CA GLY A 62 -8.34 -4.59 -7.10
C GLY A 62 -7.55 -3.32 -7.41
N ILE A 63 -7.03 -2.66 -6.37
CA ILE A 63 -6.19 -1.47 -6.53
C ILE A 63 -4.87 -1.80 -7.21
N ILE A 64 -4.17 -2.87 -6.81
CA ILE A 64 -2.90 -3.29 -7.43
C ILE A 64 -3.09 -3.53 -8.92
N ASN A 65 -4.10 -4.31 -9.30
CA ASN A 65 -4.34 -4.68 -10.69
C ASN A 65 -4.77 -3.50 -11.54
N ILE A 66 -5.77 -2.71 -11.09
CA ILE A 66 -6.25 -1.56 -11.85
C ILE A 66 -5.16 -0.48 -11.95
N SER A 67 -4.44 -0.22 -10.86
CA SER A 67 -3.35 0.77 -10.91
C SER A 67 -2.21 0.31 -11.81
N SER A 68 -1.86 -0.99 -11.81
CA SER A 68 -0.85 -1.54 -12.72
C SER A 68 -1.31 -1.47 -14.18
N MET A 69 -2.57 -1.79 -14.46
CA MET A 69 -3.18 -1.67 -15.79
C MET A 69 -3.18 -0.21 -16.28
N LEU A 70 -3.50 0.74 -15.42
CA LEU A 70 -3.43 2.17 -15.76
C LEU A 70 -2.00 2.61 -16.11
N GLN A 71 -0.97 1.98 -15.53
CA GLN A 71 0.41 2.34 -15.89
C GLN A 71 0.79 1.98 -17.32
N PHE A 72 0.10 1.03 -17.96
CA PHE A 72 0.34 0.72 -19.38
C PHE A 72 0.11 1.95 -20.28
N LEU A 73 -0.74 2.90 -19.85
CA LEU A 73 -0.96 4.16 -20.58
C LEU A 73 0.25 5.11 -20.54
N LEU A 74 1.19 4.89 -19.61
CA LEU A 74 2.38 5.75 -19.43
C LEU A 74 3.65 5.14 -20.00
N ALA A 75 3.67 3.82 -20.24
CA ALA A 75 4.87 3.09 -20.59
C ALA A 75 5.03 2.87 -22.09
N GLU A 76 6.29 2.75 -22.50
CA GLU A 76 6.66 2.59 -23.91
C GLU A 76 6.72 1.09 -24.32
N ALA A 77 7.06 0.18 -23.40
CA ALA A 77 7.25 -1.24 -23.68
C ALA A 77 6.24 -2.13 -22.93
N MET A 78 5.33 -2.78 -23.67
CA MET A 78 4.26 -3.62 -23.11
C MET A 78 4.80 -4.84 -22.33
N ILE A 79 5.90 -5.45 -22.79
CA ILE A 79 6.46 -6.68 -22.19
C ILE A 79 6.98 -6.39 -20.78
N GLU A 80 7.77 -5.33 -20.60
CA GLU A 80 8.30 -4.93 -19.28
C GLU A 80 7.16 -4.71 -18.28
N MET A 81 6.05 -4.11 -18.71
CA MET A 81 4.90 -3.83 -17.85
C MET A 81 4.17 -5.08 -17.37
N VAL A 82 4.11 -6.14 -18.18
CA VAL A 82 3.54 -7.43 -17.73
C VAL A 82 4.37 -8.01 -16.59
N PHE A 83 5.70 -8.01 -16.72
CA PHE A 83 6.59 -8.51 -15.66
C PHE A 83 6.53 -7.63 -14.39
N ILE A 84 6.45 -6.31 -14.55
CA ILE A 84 6.28 -5.38 -13.42
C ILE A 84 4.92 -5.60 -12.72
N MET A 85 3.84 -5.83 -13.46
CA MET A 85 2.54 -6.14 -12.88
C MET A 85 2.57 -7.45 -12.07
N LEU A 86 3.23 -8.49 -12.60
CA LEU A 86 3.41 -9.75 -11.90
C LEU A 86 4.23 -9.55 -10.61
N LEU A 87 5.29 -8.75 -10.66
CA LEU A 87 6.09 -8.38 -9.50
C LEU A 87 5.26 -7.67 -8.43
N PHE A 88 4.42 -6.69 -8.80
CA PHE A 88 3.57 -5.99 -7.82
C PHE A 88 2.51 -6.89 -7.20
N ASN A 89 1.95 -7.84 -7.95
CA ASN A 89 1.03 -8.83 -7.40
C ASN A 89 1.74 -9.77 -6.42
N LEU A 90 2.90 -10.31 -6.79
CA LEU A 90 3.72 -11.16 -5.91
C LEU A 90 4.09 -10.41 -4.62
N TYR A 91 4.50 -9.15 -4.77
CA TYR A 91 4.86 -8.31 -3.64
C TYR A 91 3.64 -7.98 -2.76
N GLY A 92 2.49 -7.70 -3.35
CA GLY A 92 1.21 -7.54 -2.65
C GLY A 92 0.86 -8.79 -1.82
N ILE A 93 1.03 -9.99 -2.38
CA ILE A 93 0.81 -11.25 -1.64
C ILE A 93 1.80 -11.37 -0.46
N LEU A 94 3.08 -11.04 -0.66
CA LEU A 94 4.09 -11.05 0.41
C LEU A 94 3.74 -10.09 1.54
N ILE A 95 3.37 -8.84 1.22
CA ILE A 95 2.92 -7.85 2.20
C ILE A 95 1.66 -8.34 2.92
N PHE A 96 0.75 -8.99 2.19
CA PHE A 96 -0.49 -9.51 2.76
C PHE A 96 -0.21 -10.57 3.83
N ILE A 97 0.75 -11.46 3.62
CA ILE A 97 1.19 -12.45 4.61
C ILE A 97 1.83 -11.74 5.82
N LEU A 98 2.67 -10.74 5.58
CA LEU A 98 3.41 -10.02 6.63
C LEU A 98 2.59 -8.96 7.37
N ARG A 99 1.39 -8.63 6.91
CA ARG A 99 0.60 -7.46 7.36
C ARG A 99 0.44 -7.33 8.87
N LYS A 100 0.29 -8.45 9.59
CA LYS A 100 0.11 -8.45 11.06
C LYS A 100 1.34 -7.85 11.75
N TYR A 101 2.52 -8.19 11.23
CA TYR A 101 3.79 -7.67 11.72
C TYR A 101 4.01 -6.23 11.26
N LEU A 102 3.67 -5.90 10.02
CA LEU A 102 3.84 -4.55 9.46
C LEU A 102 2.99 -3.49 10.16
N ILE A 103 1.79 -3.84 10.62
CA ILE A 103 0.96 -2.94 11.42
C ILE A 103 1.60 -2.63 12.78
N ARG A 104 2.25 -3.62 13.41
CA ARG A 104 2.91 -3.45 14.71
C ARG A 104 4.27 -2.76 14.58
N TRP A 105 5.01 -3.11 13.54
CA TRP A 105 6.38 -2.71 13.29
C TRP A 105 6.47 -1.98 11.95
N TRP A 106 5.80 -0.84 11.87
CA TRP A 106 5.68 -0.07 10.62
C TRP A 106 7.03 0.38 10.04
N TRP A 107 8.06 0.50 10.88
CA TRP A 107 9.42 0.84 10.45
C TRP A 107 10.03 -0.20 9.50
N ILE A 108 9.54 -1.45 9.48
CA ILE A 108 9.95 -2.49 8.51
C ILE A 108 9.69 -2.04 7.06
N LEU A 109 8.74 -1.11 6.85
CA LEU A 109 8.46 -0.54 5.54
C LEU A 109 9.66 0.19 4.92
N ILE A 110 10.55 0.72 5.75
CA ILE A 110 11.79 1.39 5.31
C ILE A 110 12.72 0.40 4.62
N ILE A 111 12.69 -0.87 5.01
CA ILE A 111 13.49 -1.94 4.40
C ILE A 111 12.75 -2.54 3.20
N LEU A 112 11.44 -2.73 3.34
CA LEU A 112 10.62 -3.32 2.29
C LEU A 112 10.61 -2.49 1.00
N MET A 113 10.44 -1.17 1.11
CA MET A 113 10.36 -0.28 -0.06
C MET A 113 11.60 -0.35 -0.96
N PRO A 114 12.85 -0.22 -0.46
CA PRO A 114 14.03 -0.38 -1.29
C PRO A 114 14.23 -1.81 -1.83
N VAL A 115 13.84 -2.84 -1.08
CA VAL A 115 13.88 -4.24 -1.57
C VAL A 115 13.00 -4.42 -2.81
N LEU A 116 11.83 -3.78 -2.85
CA LEU A 116 10.97 -3.80 -4.04
C LEU A 116 11.66 -3.16 -5.25
N ILE A 117 12.41 -2.07 -5.06
CA ILE A 117 13.18 -1.45 -6.15
C ILE A 117 14.27 -2.36 -6.68
N LEU A 118 15.01 -3.02 -5.78
CA LEU A 118 16.01 -4.00 -6.20
C LEU A 118 15.34 -5.14 -6.99
N GLY A 119 14.13 -5.55 -6.58
CA GLY A 119 13.30 -6.48 -7.33
C GLY A 119 12.93 -5.96 -8.72
N MET A 120 12.45 -4.71 -8.84
CA MET A 120 12.14 -4.09 -10.13
C MET A 120 13.36 -4.01 -11.04
N ARG A 121 14.52 -3.63 -10.48
CA ARG A 121 15.80 -3.58 -11.21
C ARG A 121 16.20 -4.96 -11.72
N LEU A 122 16.09 -5.99 -10.88
CA LEU A 122 16.37 -7.37 -11.28
C LEU A 122 15.40 -7.83 -12.38
N THR A 123 14.11 -7.53 -12.26
CA THR A 123 13.10 -7.85 -13.27
C THR A 123 13.41 -7.17 -14.60
N ASN A 124 13.74 -5.89 -14.60
CA ASN A 124 14.12 -5.16 -15.83
C ASN A 124 15.37 -5.77 -16.49
N TYR A 125 16.38 -6.12 -15.68
CA TYR A 125 17.58 -6.78 -16.21
C TYR A 125 17.26 -8.14 -16.84
N LEU A 126 16.41 -8.96 -16.21
CA LEU A 126 15.96 -10.23 -16.78
C LEU A 126 15.19 -10.03 -18.09
N VAL A 127 14.35 -8.99 -18.18
CA VAL A 127 13.65 -8.67 -19.43
C VAL A 127 14.63 -8.23 -20.52
N TRP A 128 15.62 -7.41 -20.19
CA TRP A 128 16.66 -7.03 -21.15
C TRP A 128 17.50 -8.21 -21.63
N LEU A 129 17.78 -9.19 -20.77
CA LEU A 129 18.44 -10.44 -21.17
C LEU A 129 17.58 -11.31 -22.08
N LEU A 130 16.25 -11.25 -21.94
CA LEU A 130 15.32 -11.99 -22.80
C LEU A 130 15.20 -11.35 -24.19
N ILE A 131 15.26 -10.01 -24.26
CA ILE A 131 15.04 -9.25 -25.51
C ILE A 131 16.36 -8.99 -26.25
N TYR A 132 17.44 -8.72 -25.52
CA TYR A 132 18.74 -8.32 -26.07
C TYR A 132 19.84 -9.31 -25.70
N ASN A 133 21.01 -9.17 -26.33
CA ASN A 133 22.18 -9.95 -25.97
C ASN A 133 22.75 -9.49 -24.60
N VAL A 134 23.56 -10.38 -23.98
CA VAL A 134 24.16 -10.16 -22.65
C VAL A 134 24.94 -8.84 -22.56
N SER A 135 25.69 -8.50 -23.61
CA SER A 135 26.46 -7.25 -23.66
C SER A 135 25.56 -6.01 -23.57
N THR A 136 24.49 -5.95 -24.36
CA THR A 136 23.55 -4.83 -24.35
C THR A 136 22.79 -4.75 -23.03
N ALA A 137 22.36 -5.88 -22.47
CA ALA A 137 21.70 -5.93 -21.17
C ALA A 137 22.59 -5.38 -20.05
N ASN A 138 23.88 -5.74 -20.04
CA ASN A 138 24.86 -5.22 -19.07
C ASN A 138 25.08 -3.72 -19.22
N VAL A 139 25.16 -3.21 -20.46
CA VAL A 139 25.29 -1.77 -20.72
C VAL A 139 24.06 -1.01 -20.22
N LEU A 140 22.86 -1.51 -20.47
CA LEU A 140 21.61 -0.91 -19.96
C LEU A 140 21.55 -0.93 -18.43
N PHE A 141 21.99 -2.02 -17.81
CA PHE A 141 22.08 -2.13 -16.35
C PHE A 141 23.05 -1.12 -15.74
N LEU A 142 24.25 -0.98 -16.30
CA LEU A 142 25.24 -0.01 -15.84
C LEU A 142 24.74 1.42 -16.05
N LYS A 143 24.16 1.73 -17.22
CA LYS A 143 23.60 3.05 -17.53
C LYS A 143 22.52 3.48 -16.54
N ASN A 144 21.70 2.55 -16.07
CA ASN A 144 20.60 2.84 -15.14
C ASN A 144 21.01 2.83 -13.66
N THR A 145 22.25 2.45 -13.32
CA THR A 145 22.67 2.29 -11.92
C THR A 145 22.53 3.57 -11.10
N LEU A 146 23.02 4.71 -11.62
CA LEU A 146 22.94 5.99 -10.89
C LEU A 146 21.48 6.43 -10.67
N LYS A 147 20.62 6.20 -11.66
CA LYS A 147 19.17 6.45 -11.55
C LYS A 147 18.55 5.56 -10.48
N ASP A 148 18.90 4.29 -10.45
CA ASP A 148 18.39 3.32 -9.48
C ASP A 148 18.83 3.65 -8.05
N ASP A 149 20.05 4.18 -7.85
CA ASP A 149 20.54 4.61 -6.53
C ASP A 149 19.78 5.83 -5.99
N ILE A 150 19.44 6.78 -6.87
CA ILE A 150 18.57 7.92 -6.54
C ILE A 150 17.18 7.41 -6.14
N LEU A 151 16.61 6.50 -6.92
CA LEU A 151 15.32 5.90 -6.61
C LEU A 151 15.36 5.12 -5.29
N PHE A 152 16.40 4.32 -5.06
CA PHE A 152 16.59 3.61 -3.79
C PHE A 152 16.52 4.57 -2.60
N THR A 153 17.23 5.70 -2.69
CA THR A 153 17.24 6.73 -1.64
C THR A 153 15.87 7.36 -1.44
N LEU A 154 15.18 7.74 -2.53
CA LEU A 154 13.84 8.31 -2.46
C LEU A 154 12.85 7.38 -1.76
N TYR A 155 12.89 6.10 -2.07
CA TYR A 155 11.97 5.10 -1.50
C TYR A 155 12.34 4.66 -0.09
N LEU A 156 13.54 5.00 0.39
CA LEU A 156 13.89 4.90 1.80
C LEU A 156 13.24 6.02 2.60
N ILE A 157 13.21 7.25 2.05
CA ILE A 157 12.65 8.45 2.70
C ILE A 157 11.11 8.46 2.66
N LEU A 158 10.53 8.04 1.53
CA LEU A 158 9.10 8.09 1.27
C LEU A 158 8.20 7.42 2.34
N PRO A 159 8.50 6.20 2.83
CA PRO A 159 7.71 5.60 3.90
C PRO A 159 7.84 6.36 5.22
N PHE A 160 8.97 7.02 5.50
CA PHE A 160 9.12 7.81 6.72
C PHE A 160 8.22 9.05 6.72
N THR A 161 8.07 9.71 5.57
CA THR A 161 7.31 10.96 5.44
C THR A 161 5.82 10.71 5.24
N LEU A 162 5.45 9.79 4.34
CA LEU A 162 4.07 9.63 3.90
C LEU A 162 3.28 8.61 4.71
N TYR A 163 3.91 7.54 5.22
CA TYR A 163 3.17 6.50 5.95
C TYR A 163 2.42 7.05 7.18
N PRO A 164 3.01 7.91 8.04
CA PRO A 164 2.29 8.46 9.19
C PRO A 164 1.07 9.31 8.80
N LEU A 165 1.16 10.03 7.68
CA LEU A 165 0.06 10.86 7.15
C LEU A 165 -1.10 9.98 6.71
N PHE A 166 -0.83 8.98 5.86
CA PHE A 166 -1.84 8.03 5.40
C PHE A 166 -2.45 7.25 6.57
N TRP A 167 -1.62 6.82 7.52
CA TRP A 167 -2.09 6.10 8.70
C TRP A 167 -3.11 6.93 9.51
N ARG A 168 -2.80 8.21 9.77
CA ARG A 168 -3.72 9.12 10.48
C ARG A 168 -5.05 9.29 9.74
N VAL A 169 -5.01 9.52 8.43
CA VAL A 169 -6.22 9.67 7.61
C VAL A 169 -7.07 8.39 7.67
N LEU A 170 -6.47 7.23 7.45
CA LEU A 170 -7.19 5.95 7.41
C LEU A 170 -7.77 5.57 8.78
N MET A 171 -7.10 5.93 9.88
CA MET A 171 -7.61 5.74 11.25
C MET A 171 -8.88 6.56 11.55
N LEU A 172 -9.07 7.72 10.90
CA LEU A 172 -10.29 8.53 11.04
C LEU A 172 -11.50 7.86 10.39
N TYR A 173 -11.30 7.24 9.21
CA TYR A 173 -12.37 6.57 8.46
C TYR A 173 -12.68 5.15 8.95
N GLN A 174 -11.79 4.56 9.75
CA GLN A 174 -11.92 3.21 10.29
C GLN A 174 -13.29 2.94 10.96
N ASN A 175 -13.82 3.91 11.71
CA ASN A 175 -15.09 3.76 12.42
C ASN A 175 -16.31 3.94 11.51
N LYS A 176 -16.18 4.74 10.44
CA LYS A 176 -17.29 5.04 9.52
C LYS A 176 -17.58 3.86 8.60
N TRP A 177 -16.53 3.20 8.11
CA TRP A 177 -16.66 2.14 7.10
C TRP A 177 -15.80 0.91 7.45
N PRO A 178 -16.05 0.21 8.57
CA PRO A 178 -15.19 -0.90 9.02
C PRO A 178 -15.14 -2.08 8.03
N PHE A 179 -16.11 -2.18 7.11
CA PHE A 179 -16.18 -3.26 6.14
C PHE A 179 -15.13 -3.18 5.02
N ILE A 180 -14.47 -2.04 4.80
CA ILE A 180 -13.39 -1.91 3.79
C ILE A 180 -12.03 -2.27 4.37
N PHE A 181 -11.89 -2.10 5.69
CA PHE A 181 -10.66 -2.36 6.42
C PHE A 181 -10.52 -3.82 6.77
N ASN A 182 -9.28 -4.23 6.99
CA ASN A 182 -9.01 -5.58 7.44
C ASN A 182 -9.03 -5.74 8.97
N LYS A 183 -9.19 -6.98 9.41
CA LYS A 183 -9.32 -7.33 10.83
C LYS A 183 -8.12 -6.87 11.68
N PHE A 184 -6.89 -7.01 11.18
CA PHE A 184 -5.68 -6.62 11.92
C PHE A 184 -5.58 -5.10 12.09
N PHE A 185 -5.89 -4.34 11.05
CA PHE A 185 -5.97 -2.88 11.13
C PHE A 185 -7.07 -2.45 12.12
N LEU A 186 -8.22 -3.12 12.08
CA LEU A 186 -9.33 -2.83 12.99
C LEU A 186 -8.96 -3.03 14.47
N THR A 187 -8.13 -4.05 14.77
CA THR A 187 -7.75 -4.39 16.14
C THR A 187 -6.80 -3.39 16.82
N VAL A 188 -6.10 -2.53 16.06
CA VAL A 188 -5.13 -1.57 16.62
C VAL A 188 -5.78 -0.60 17.62
N LYS A 189 -7.05 -0.25 17.40
CA LYS A 189 -7.82 0.67 18.27
C LYS A 189 -8.16 0.06 19.64
N ARG A 190 -8.35 -1.26 19.73
CA ARG A 190 -8.70 -1.90 21.02
C ARG A 190 -7.57 -1.77 22.02
N VAL A 191 -6.32 -1.83 21.59
CA VAL A 191 -5.16 -1.70 22.47
C VAL A 191 -5.04 -0.27 23.02
N ASN A 192 -5.17 0.76 22.16
CA ASN A 192 -5.03 2.16 22.59
C ASN A 192 -6.22 2.73 23.39
N LEU A 193 -7.46 2.31 23.13
CA LEU A 193 -8.63 2.78 23.89
C LEU A 193 -8.75 2.11 25.27
N TYR A 194 -8.45 0.81 25.38
CA TYR A 194 -8.42 0.12 26.67
C TYR A 194 -7.26 0.63 27.53
N GLN A 195 -6.07 0.81 26.94
CA GLN A 195 -4.92 1.40 27.66
C GLN A 195 -5.18 2.85 28.06
N ARG A 196 -5.86 3.67 27.24
CA ARG A 196 -6.29 5.03 27.66
C ARG A 196 -7.31 5.00 28.81
N LYS A 197 -8.32 4.13 28.74
CA LYS A 197 -9.29 3.99 29.86
C LYS A 197 -8.61 3.49 31.13
N GLN A 198 -7.69 2.54 31.02
CA GLN A 198 -6.98 1.95 32.16
C GLN A 198 -5.94 2.91 32.74
N ASN A 199 -5.22 3.68 31.90
CA ASN A 199 -4.33 4.74 32.35
C ASN A 199 -5.10 5.89 33.00
N ASN A 200 -6.23 6.35 32.43
CA ASN A 200 -7.08 7.33 33.11
C ASN A 200 -7.62 6.77 34.44
N LYS A 201 -7.99 5.48 34.49
CA LYS A 201 -8.45 4.82 35.71
C LYS A 201 -7.38 4.77 36.79
N ASN A 202 -6.14 4.49 36.41
CA ASN A 202 -5.00 4.47 37.32
C ASN A 202 -4.60 5.89 37.79
N ILE A 203 -4.65 6.89 36.90
CA ILE A 203 -4.35 8.30 37.23
C ILE A 203 -5.40 8.89 38.19
N LEU A 204 -6.68 8.60 37.99
CA LEU A 204 -7.77 9.09 38.85
C LEU A 204 -7.80 8.35 40.20
N LYS A 205 -7.46 7.05 40.24
CA LYS A 205 -7.22 6.32 41.51
C LYS A 205 -6.02 6.88 42.29
N GLN A 206 -4.94 7.26 41.61
CA GLN A 206 -3.77 7.91 42.25
C GLN A 206 -4.09 9.33 42.77
N LYS A 207 -5.09 10.00 42.20
CA LYS A 207 -5.57 11.32 42.64
C LYS A 207 -6.71 11.26 43.67
N GLY A 208 -7.09 10.08 44.14
CA GLY A 208 -8.13 9.92 45.16
C GLY A 208 -9.55 10.32 44.71
N VAL A 209 -9.80 10.43 43.40
CA VAL A 209 -11.11 10.81 42.89
C VAL A 209 -11.97 9.54 42.73
N PRO A 210 -13.16 9.46 43.35
CA PRO A 210 -14.04 8.31 43.20
C PRO A 210 -14.55 8.21 41.75
N TYR A 211 -14.49 6.99 41.21
CA TYR A 211 -15.08 6.67 39.92
C TYR A 211 -16.54 6.29 40.12
N GLU A 212 -17.46 7.05 39.55
CA GLU A 212 -18.83 6.57 39.31
C GLU A 212 -18.84 5.72 38.03
N GLU A 213 -19.53 4.57 38.08
CA GLU A 213 -19.52 3.51 37.06
C GLU A 213 -20.21 3.86 35.75
#